data_AF-A0A6P0STV0-F1
#
_entry.id   AF-A0A6P0STV0-F1
#
_cell.length_a   1.000
_cell.length_b   1.000
_cell.length_c   1.000
_cell.angle_alpha   90.00
_cell.angle_beta   90.00
_cell.angle_gamma   90.00
#
_symmetry.space_group_name_H-M   'P 1'
#
loop_
_entity.id
_entity.type
_entity.pdbx_description
1 polymer ?
#
loop_
_entity_poly.entity_id
_entity_poly.type
_entity_poly.pdbx_seq_one_letter_code
_entity_poly.pdbx_strand_id
1 'polypeptide(L)' 'MHLLIPAAGMGRRMGSDRNKLLLTLLGKPILAWTLLAAEKAS' A
#
# COMPACT_ATOMS: atom_id res chain seq x y z
N MET A 1 18.32 5.83 5.07
CA MET A 1 17.15 6.71 4.82
C MET A 1 15.94 6.16 5.57
N HIS A 2 15.00 7.01 5.97
CA HIS A 2 13.72 6.57 6.56
C HIS A 2 12.57 6.91 5.59
N LEU A 3 11.60 6.00 5.48
CA LEU A 3 10.43 6.13 4.61
C LEU A 3 9.15 6.21 5.46
N LEU A 4 8.34 7.24 5.23
CA LEU A 4 7.01 7.38 5.85
C LEU A 4 5.92 7.05 4.84
N ILE A 5 5.07 6.07 5.16
CA ILE A 5 3.93 5.67 4.33
C ILE A 5 2.62 5.99 5.08
N PRO A 6 1.79 6.93 4.60
CA PRO A 6 0.51 7.21 5.22
C PRO A 6 -0.49 6.07 4.98
N ALA A 7 -0.76 5.31 6.04
CA ALA A 7 -1.56 4.08 5.99
C ALA A 7 -2.86 4.15 6.82
N ALA A 8 -3.41 5.34 7.12
CA ALA A 8 -4.58 5.45 8.00
C ALA A 8 -5.94 5.18 7.32
N GLY A 9 -6.01 5.14 5.98
CA GLY A 9 -7.28 5.08 5.25
C GLY A 9 -7.86 3.68 5.07
N MET A 10 -9.09 3.44 5.54
CA MET A 10 -9.84 2.16 5.40
C MET A 10 -10.34 1.79 4.00
N GLY A 11 -10.14 2.60 2.95
CA GLY A 11 -10.56 2.18 1.60
C GLY A 11 -12.08 1.97 1.37
N ARG A 12 -12.98 2.60 2.15
CA ARG A 12 -14.45 2.44 2.02
C ARG A 12 -15.01 2.63 0.61
N ARG A 13 -14.48 3.60 -0.16
CA ARG A 13 -14.88 3.83 -1.57
C ARG A 13 -14.52 2.68 -2.50
N MET A 14 -13.59 1.82 -2.09
CA MET A 14 -13.19 0.60 -2.80
C MET A 14 -14.02 -0.62 -2.34
N GLY A 15 -15.11 -0.42 -1.59
CA GLY A 15 -15.92 -1.50 -1.02
C GLY A 15 -15.20 -2.33 0.04
N SER A 16 -14.09 -1.81 0.58
CA SER A 16 -13.25 -2.52 1.54
C SER A 16 -13.54 -2.12 2.98
N ASP A 17 -13.44 -3.09 3.88
CA ASP A 17 -13.53 -2.94 5.33
C ASP A 17 -12.15 -2.78 6.00
N ARG A 18 -11.08 -2.81 5.21
CA ARG A 18 -9.68 -2.80 5.66
C ARG A 18 -8.88 -1.75 4.95
N ASN A 19 -7.70 -1.45 5.49
CA ASN A 19 -6.76 -0.51 4.92
C ASN A 19 -6.57 -0.68 3.40
N LYS A 20 -6.70 0.42 2.65
CA LYS A 20 -6.58 0.43 1.18
C LYS A 20 -5.26 -0.15 0.68
N LEU A 21 -4.19 -0.06 1.47
CA LEU A 21 -2.86 -0.57 1.08
C LEU A 21 -2.79 -2.11 1.07
N LEU A 22 -3.75 -2.79 1.70
CA LEU A 22 -3.85 -4.24 1.70
C LEU A 22 -4.63 -4.79 0.51
N LEU A 23 -5.26 -3.93 -0.30
CA LEU A 23 -5.92 -4.33 -1.53
C LEU A 23 -4.90 -4.89 -2.52
N THR A 24 -5.26 -5.97 -3.20
CA THR A 24 -4.39 -6.63 -4.16
C THR A 24 -4.47 -5.98 -5.53
N LEU A 25 -3.33 -5.61 -6.08
CA LEU A 25 -3.14 -5.22 -7.48
C LEU A 25 -2.15 -6.21 -8.11
N LEU A 26 -2.55 -6.86 -9.21
CA LEU A 26 -1.72 -7.87 -9.89
C LEU A 26 -1.21 -8.97 -8.93
N GLY A 27 -2.09 -9.45 -8.05
CA GLY A 27 -1.80 -10.53 -7.10
C GLY A 27 -0.93 -10.15 -5.89
N LYS A 28 -0.58 -8.87 -5.71
CA LYS A 28 0.17 -8.39 -4.54
C LYS A 28 -0.52 -7.20 -3.87
N PRO A 29 -0.44 -7.05 -2.54
CA PRO A 29 -0.93 -5.85 -1.87
C PRO A 29 -0.28 -4.58 -2.43
N ILE A 30 -1.03 -3.49 -2.53
CA ILE A 30 -0.48 -2.18 -2.93
C ILE A 30 0.72 -1.80 -2.05
N LEU A 31 0.67 -2.10 -0.75
CA LEU A 31 1.80 -1.88 0.17
C LEU A 31 3.09 -2.57 -0.30
N ALA A 32 2.98 -3.80 -0.82
CA ALA A 32 4.15 -4.54 -1.30
C ALA A 32 4.78 -3.84 -2.51
N TRP A 33 3.96 -3.34 -3.44
CA TRP A 33 4.44 -2.55 -4.57
C TRP A 33 5.12 -1.25 -4.13
N THR A 34 4.56 -0.56 -3.13
CA THR A 34 5.16 0.67 -2.57
C THR A 34 6.53 0.40 -1.96
N LEU A 35 6.69 -0.68 -1.19
CA LEU A 35 7.97 -1.04 -0.57
C LEU A 35 9.02 -1.41 -1.62
N LEU A 36 8.65 -2.21 -2.63
CA LEU A 36 9.56 -2.57 -3.74
C LEU A 36 10.01 -1.34 -4.54
N ALA A 37 9.13 -0.37 -4.75
CA ALA A 37 9.48 0.88 -5.43
C ALA A 37 10.44 1.74 -4.58
N ALA A 38 10.20 1.82 -3.27
CA ALA A 38 11.06 2.59 -2.37
C ALA A 38 12.46 1.96 -2.20
N GLU A 39 12.53 0.64 -2.13
CA GLU A 39 13.78 -0.12 -2.12
C GLU A 39 14.61 0.17 -3.38
N LYS A 40 13.99 0.13 -4.57
CA LYS A 40 14.67 0.43 -5.84
C LYS A 40 15.10 1.89 -6.02
N ALA A 41 14.50 2.81 -5.29
CA ALA A 41 14.78 4.24 -5.36
C ALA A 41 15.83 4.71 -4.35
N SER A 42 16.33 3.80 -3.51
CA SER A 42 17.38 4.05 -2.50
C SER A 42 18.76 3.74 -3.05
#